data_AF-A0A2V9W380-F1
#
_entry.id   AF-A0A2V9W380-F1
#
_cell.length_a   1.000
_cell.length_b   1.000
_cell.length_c   1.000
_cell.angle_alpha   90.00
_cell.angle_beta   90.00
_cell.angle_gamma   90.00
#
_symmetry.space_group_name_H-M   'P 1'
#
loop_
_entity.id
_entity.type
_entity.pdbx_description
1 polymer ?
#
loop_
_entity_poly.entity_id
_entity_poly.type
_entity_poly.pdbx_seq_one_letter_code
_entity_poly.pdbx_strand_id
1 'polypeptide(L)'
;MATLGAGLAGSVVLPATALAQPTPEAHTLTKSAASQGAHSTVIASDAATVAETTAGKIRGFMRNGVYVFKGVPYGASTSGVRRFMPPVKPEPWTGIRNALQYGRICPYLDS
;
A
#
# COMPACT_ATOMS: atom_id res chain seq x y z
N MET A 1 -51.92 10.07 -37.69
CA MET A 1 -51.77 9.99 -39.15
C MET A 1 -50.58 9.07 -39.46
N ALA A 2 -50.88 7.90 -40.06
CA ALA A 2 -50.04 7.00 -40.85
C ALA A 2 -48.72 6.38 -40.26
N THR A 3 -48.86 5.11 -39.88
CA THR A 3 -48.04 3.91 -40.21
C THR A 3 -46.90 4.03 -41.23
N LEU A 4 -45.78 3.33 -40.99
CA LEU A 4 -44.89 2.59 -41.93
C LEU A 4 -43.78 1.94 -41.06
N GLY A 5 -43.30 0.69 -41.16
CA GLY A 5 -43.53 -0.48 -42.01
C GLY A 5 -42.51 -1.55 -41.56
N ALA A 6 -42.93 -2.82 -41.49
CA ALA A 6 -42.16 -3.98 -41.03
C ALA A 6 -41.25 -4.58 -42.14
N GLY A 7 -40.17 -5.29 -41.75
CA GLY A 7 -39.32 -6.06 -42.66
C GLY A 7 -38.57 -7.19 -41.94
N LEU A 8 -38.81 -8.43 -42.39
CA LEU A 8 -38.54 -9.72 -41.74
C LEU A 8 -37.07 -10.14 -41.63
N ALA A 9 -36.78 -10.90 -40.55
CA ALA A 9 -35.58 -11.69 -40.34
C ALA A 9 -35.59 -12.98 -41.19
N GLY A 10 -34.41 -13.39 -41.67
CA GLY A 10 -34.17 -14.65 -42.38
C GLY A 10 -32.97 -15.40 -41.80
N SER A 11 -33.19 -16.65 -41.40
CA SER A 11 -32.26 -17.56 -40.73
C SER A 11 -31.42 -18.38 -41.71
N VAL A 12 -30.24 -18.84 -41.30
CA VAL A 12 -29.59 -20.06 -41.84
C VAL A 12 -28.84 -20.80 -40.73
N VAL A 13 -28.84 -22.12 -40.83
CA VAL A 13 -28.72 -23.15 -39.78
C VAL A 13 -27.52 -24.09 -40.08
N LEU A 14 -26.62 -24.30 -39.10
CA LEU A 14 -25.80 -25.51 -38.72
C LEU A 14 -24.92 -26.24 -39.80
N PRO A 15 -24.11 -27.30 -39.50
CA PRO A 15 -23.65 -27.97 -38.24
C PRO A 15 -22.08 -28.19 -38.14
N ALA A 16 -21.48 -28.37 -36.94
CA ALA A 16 -21.05 -29.60 -36.21
C ALA A 16 -19.84 -30.44 -36.74
N THR A 17 -18.74 -30.40 -35.94
CA THR A 17 -17.83 -31.50 -35.50
C THR A 17 -16.97 -32.30 -36.51
N ALA A 18 -15.62 -32.27 -36.34
CA ALA A 18 -14.75 -33.47 -36.40
C ALA A 18 -13.26 -33.21 -36.02
N LEU A 19 -12.79 -33.96 -35.00
CA LEU A 19 -11.53 -34.73 -34.88
C LEU A 19 -10.11 -34.10 -35.00
N ALA A 20 -9.38 -34.11 -33.86
CA ALA A 20 -8.05 -34.71 -33.59
C ALA A 20 -6.79 -34.30 -34.41
N GLN A 21 -5.54 -34.15 -33.92
CA GLN A 21 -4.84 -34.09 -32.60
C GLN A 21 -3.30 -33.78 -32.86
N PRO A 22 -2.30 -33.98 -31.96
CA PRO A 22 -1.34 -32.99 -31.41
C PRO A 22 0.15 -33.14 -31.86
N THR A 23 1.07 -32.22 -31.48
CA THR A 23 2.44 -32.46 -30.91
C THR A 23 3.28 -31.16 -30.72
N PRO A 24 4.35 -31.15 -29.89
CA PRO A 24 4.63 -30.09 -28.90
C PRO A 24 6.03 -29.46 -28.99
N GLU A 25 6.18 -28.15 -28.74
CA GLU A 25 7.45 -27.54 -28.31
C GLU A 25 7.09 -26.35 -27.39
N ALA A 26 7.13 -26.50 -26.06
CA ALA A 26 8.28 -26.17 -25.20
C ALA A 26 8.94 -24.84 -25.67
N HIS A 27 8.98 -23.75 -24.91
CA HIS A 27 9.44 -23.65 -23.52
C HIS A 27 8.73 -22.46 -22.86
N THR A 28 7.68 -22.72 -22.08
CA THR A 28 7.25 -21.75 -21.07
C THR A 28 8.33 -21.77 -19.99
N LEU A 29 9.07 -20.66 -19.86
CA LEU A 29 9.88 -20.39 -18.68
C LEU A 29 8.93 -20.42 -17.47
N THR A 30 8.84 -21.61 -16.88
CA THR A 30 8.24 -21.80 -15.57
C THR A 30 9.27 -21.18 -14.65
N LYS A 31 9.08 -19.89 -14.31
CA LYS A 31 9.92 -19.18 -13.36
C LYS A 31 9.79 -19.93 -12.04
N SER A 32 10.80 -20.78 -11.82
CA SER A 32 10.93 -21.65 -10.67
C SER A 32 10.79 -20.85 -9.37
N ALA A 33 9.98 -21.43 -8.48
CA ALA A 33 9.75 -21.10 -7.09
C ALA A 33 10.56 -19.91 -6.54
N ALA A 34 9.90 -18.75 -6.44
CA ALA A 34 10.31 -17.77 -5.45
C ALA A 34 10.09 -18.42 -4.08
N SER A 35 11.19 -18.76 -3.40
CA SER A 35 11.25 -19.03 -1.97
C SER A 35 10.27 -18.08 -1.25
N GLN A 36 9.17 -18.61 -0.73
CA GLN A 36 8.31 -17.87 0.19
C GLN A 36 9.08 -17.70 1.50
N GLY A 37 9.93 -16.68 1.55
CA GLY A 37 10.35 -16.14 2.83
C GLY A 37 9.09 -15.73 3.55
N ALA A 38 8.87 -16.25 4.76
CA ALA A 38 7.68 -15.99 5.57
C ALA A 38 7.28 -14.51 5.50
N HIS A 39 6.22 -14.21 4.74
CA HIS A 39 5.74 -12.86 4.56
C HIS A 39 5.09 -12.44 5.88
N SER A 40 5.80 -11.64 6.69
CA SER A 40 5.20 -11.07 7.89
C SER A 40 4.04 -10.18 7.48
N THR A 41 2.81 -10.54 7.83
CA THR A 41 1.63 -9.72 7.59
C THR A 41 1.80 -8.37 8.28
N VAL A 42 1.73 -7.30 7.49
CA VAL A 42 1.71 -5.92 7.95
C VAL A 42 0.30 -5.38 7.75
N ILE A 43 -0.35 -4.96 8.83
CA ILE A 43 -1.67 -4.33 8.78
C ILE A 43 -1.48 -2.83 9.06
N ALA A 44 -1.86 -1.98 8.10
CA ALA A 44 -1.90 -0.53 8.29
C ALA A 44 -3.28 -0.04 7.89
N SER A 45 -4.10 0.35 8.85
CA SER A 45 -5.43 0.91 8.63
C SER A 45 -5.75 2.01 9.63
N ASP A 46 -6.47 3.03 9.17
CA ASP A 46 -6.83 4.17 10.03
C ASP A 46 -7.77 3.75 11.19
N ALA A 47 -8.52 2.67 11.03
CA ALA A 47 -9.41 2.15 12.06
C ALA A 47 -8.69 1.39 13.18
N ALA A 48 -7.61 0.67 12.86
CA ALA A 48 -6.95 -0.25 13.82
C ALA A 48 -5.57 0.23 14.29
N THR A 49 -4.92 1.15 13.56
CA THR A 49 -3.51 1.50 13.81
C THR A 49 -3.29 2.99 14.07
N VAL A 50 -4.36 3.70 14.47
CA VAL A 50 -4.29 5.12 14.87
C VAL A 50 -4.23 5.25 16.39
N ALA A 51 -3.28 6.06 16.86
CA ALA A 51 -3.11 6.41 18.27
C ALA A 51 -3.18 7.92 18.47
N GLU A 52 -3.76 8.34 19.60
CA GLU A 52 -3.80 9.74 20.02
C GLU A 52 -2.54 10.09 20.83
N THR A 53 -1.93 11.24 20.54
CA THR A 53 -0.77 11.76 21.26
C THR A 53 -1.05 13.19 21.74
N THR A 54 -0.18 13.73 22.59
CA THR A 54 -0.30 15.11 23.10
C THR A 54 -0.22 16.18 22.01
N ALA A 55 0.36 15.87 20.85
CA ALA A 55 0.53 16.82 19.74
C ALA A 55 -0.39 16.54 18.54
N GLY A 56 -1.07 15.40 18.51
CA GLY A 56 -1.98 15.03 17.41
C GLY A 56 -2.12 13.52 17.23
N LYS A 57 -2.88 13.10 16.21
CA LYS A 57 -3.08 11.67 15.90
C LYS A 57 -1.95 11.14 15.03
N ILE A 58 -1.53 9.89 15.25
CA ILE A 58 -0.52 9.20 14.44
C ILE A 58 -1.06 7.88 13.91
N ARG A 59 -0.66 7.48 12.70
CA ARG A 59 -0.90 6.14 12.15
C ARG A 59 0.38 5.32 12.10
N GLY A 60 0.35 4.14 12.69
CA GLY A 60 1.41 3.14 12.64
C GLY A 60 1.03 1.97 11.76
N PHE A 61 1.63 0.82 12.03
CA PHE A 61 1.24 -0.45 11.46
C PHE A 61 1.40 -1.56 12.49
N MET A 62 0.64 -2.63 12.36
CA MET A 62 0.80 -3.84 13.15
C MET A 62 1.62 -4.86 12.36
N ARG A 63 2.65 -5.44 12.98
CA ARG A 63 3.45 -6.52 12.41
C ARG A 63 3.62 -7.62 13.45
N ASN A 64 3.24 -8.84 13.09
CA ASN A 64 3.33 -10.01 13.98
C ASN A 64 2.67 -9.77 15.37
N GLY A 65 1.52 -9.10 15.40
CA GLY A 65 0.80 -8.78 16.65
C GLY A 65 1.37 -7.59 17.45
N VAL A 66 2.41 -6.92 16.97
CA VAL A 66 3.01 -5.75 17.61
C VAL A 66 2.63 -4.49 16.86
N TYR A 67 2.12 -3.48 17.58
CA TYR A 67 1.91 -2.14 17.03
C TYR A 67 3.23 -1.38 16.95
N VAL A 68 3.55 -0.87 15.77
CA VAL A 68 4.81 -0.20 15.47
C VAL A 68 4.53 1.21 14.96
N PHE A 69 5.10 2.20 15.66
CA PHE A 69 5.05 3.60 15.28
C PHE A 69 6.49 4.12 15.17
N LYS A 70 6.86 4.64 14.00
CA LYS A 70 8.22 5.10 13.68
C LYS A 70 8.20 6.58 13.32
N GLY A 71 9.22 7.32 13.75
CA GLY A 71 9.37 8.73 13.38
C GLY A 71 8.35 9.68 14.04
N VAL A 72 7.84 9.32 15.22
CA VAL A 72 6.92 10.18 15.99
C VAL A 72 7.67 11.41 16.51
N PRO A 73 7.24 12.65 16.18
CA PRO A 73 7.88 13.85 16.71
C PRO A 73 7.63 14.00 18.21
N TYR A 74 8.71 14.20 18.98
CA TYR A 74 8.65 14.41 20.43
C TYR A 74 9.15 15.80 20.86
N GLY A 75 9.69 16.59 19.93
CA GLY A 75 10.21 17.93 20.19
C GLY A 75 10.13 18.82 18.96
N ALA A 76 10.15 20.13 19.16
CA ALA A 76 10.25 21.11 18.09
C ALA A 76 11.64 21.08 17.43
N SER A 77 11.75 21.71 16.26
CA SER A 77 13.02 21.83 15.54
C SER A 77 14.09 22.50 16.41
N THR A 78 15.24 21.82 16.53
CA THR A 78 16.44 22.27 17.25
C THR A 78 17.39 23.10 16.37
N SER A 79 16.97 23.42 15.14
CA SER A 79 17.77 24.20 14.19
C SER A 79 17.75 25.70 14.49
N GLY A 80 18.71 26.44 13.92
CA GLY A 80 18.76 27.91 13.97
C GLY A 80 18.96 28.43 15.40
N VAL A 81 18.13 29.40 15.80
CA VAL A 81 18.19 30.07 17.11
C VAL A 81 17.97 29.14 18.31
N ARG A 82 17.40 27.94 18.09
CA ARG A 82 17.18 26.94 19.15
C ARG A 82 18.36 25.98 19.33
N ARG A 83 19.41 26.11 18.53
CA ARG A 83 20.62 25.33 18.76
C ARG A 83 21.19 25.68 20.12
N PHE A 84 21.53 24.67 20.91
CA PHE A 84 22.03 24.80 22.28
C PHE A 84 21.03 25.39 23.28
N MET A 85 19.73 25.40 22.95
CA MET A 85 18.66 25.75 23.88
C MET A 85 17.97 24.49 24.43
N PRO A 86 17.28 24.58 25.58
CA PRO A 86 16.47 23.48 26.09
C PRO A 86 15.44 22.98 25.06
N PRO A 87 15.08 21.68 25.08
CA PRO A 87 14.10 21.13 24.17
C PRO A 87 12.72 21.74 24.41
N VAL A 88 12.02 22.04 23.32
CA VAL A 88 10.65 22.57 23.34
C VAL A 88 9.70 21.51 22.82
N LYS A 89 8.46 21.50 23.33
CA LYS A 89 7.38 20.61 22.87
C LYS A 89 7.16 20.73 21.35
N PRO A 90 6.78 19.63 20.66
CA PRO A 90 6.50 19.66 19.23
C PRO A 90 5.27 20.54 18.94
N GLU A 91 5.25 21.14 17.77
CA GLU A 91 4.09 21.89 17.29
C GLU A 91 2.93 20.92 17.02
N PRO A 92 1.72 21.21 17.52
CA PRO A 92 0.57 20.36 17.28
C PRO A 92 0.19 20.36 15.80
N TRP A 93 -0.32 19.23 15.32
CA TRP A 93 -0.80 19.10 13.94
C TRP A 93 -2.26 18.66 13.88
N THR A 94 -2.94 19.05 12.79
CA THR A 94 -4.29 18.59 12.48
C THR A 94 -4.24 17.32 11.63
N GLY A 95 -5.25 16.46 11.79
CA GLY A 95 -5.33 15.19 11.07
C GLY A 95 -4.42 14.09 11.64
N ILE A 96 -4.12 13.10 10.79
CA ILE A 96 -3.37 11.90 11.15
C ILE A 96 -1.98 11.95 10.50
N ARG A 97 -0.92 11.89 11.31
CA ARG A 97 0.47 11.87 10.83
C ARG A 97 0.97 10.45 10.63
N ASN A 98 1.69 10.23 9.53
CA ASN A 98 2.24 8.92 9.19
C ASN A 98 3.47 8.61 10.05
N ALA A 99 3.39 7.54 10.84
CA ALA A 99 4.46 7.02 11.66
C ALA A 99 4.91 5.62 11.15
N LEU A 100 5.15 5.51 9.84
CA LEU A 100 5.49 4.24 9.17
C LEU A 100 7.02 4.08 8.96
N GLN A 101 7.76 5.18 8.98
CA GLN A 101 9.18 5.25 8.61
C GLN A 101 9.99 5.97 9.68
N TYR A 102 11.28 5.64 9.76
CA TYR A 102 12.18 6.35 10.66
C TYR A 102 12.40 7.79 10.18
N GLY A 103 12.59 8.69 11.14
CA GLY A 103 12.99 10.06 10.87
C GLY A 103 14.47 10.19 10.51
N ARG A 104 14.91 11.43 10.31
CA ARG A 104 16.32 11.74 10.11
C ARG A 104 17.09 11.50 11.40
N ILE A 105 18.27 10.90 11.29
CA ILE A 105 19.22 10.79 12.39
C ILE A 105 19.91 12.14 12.64
N CYS A 106 20.45 12.31 13.84
CA CYS A 106 21.29 13.46 14.15
C CYS A 106 22.59 13.41 13.33
N PRO A 107 23.17 14.57 12.96
CA PRO A 107 24.51 14.60 12.38
C PRO A 107 25.54 13.97 13.34
N TYR A 108 26.37 13.08 12.82
CA TYR A 108 27.50 12.49 13.52
C TYR A 108 28.73 12.49 12.60
N LEU A 109 29.92 12.45 13.19
CA LEU A 109 31.17 12.31 12.46
C LEU A 109 31.49 10.82 12.33
N ASP A 110 31.69 10.35 11.10
CA ASP A 110 32.20 9.00 10.84
C ASP A 110 33.74 9.03 10.88
N SER A 111 34.35 7.98 11.42
CA SER A 111 35.79 7.93 11.74
C SER A 111 36.66 7.44 10.58
#